data_AF-A0A7S2FCI2-F1
#
_entry.id   AF-A0A7S2FCI2-F1
#
_cell.length_a   1.000
_cell.length_b   1.000
_cell.length_c   1.000
_cell.angle_alpha   90.00
_cell.angle_beta   90.00
_cell.angle_gamma   90.00
#
_symmetry.space_group_name_H-M   'P 1'
#
loop_
_entity.id
_entity.type
_entity.pdbx_description
1 polymer ?
#
loop_
_entity_poly.entity_id
_entity_poly.type
_entity_poly.pdbx_seq_one_letter_code
_entity_poly.pdbx_strand_id
1 'polypeptide(L)'
;LVVAAKERQWMLVRRLADARANLEAKATEDTKTVLSLVTEALQWETTVHLAKRGADLNSRGDAGKTALFCAVDCGQDDVVQCLLQRKADPNAPDDNGDSPMLRACNRQLEHVMRSLFDGGASIDDAVKRAS
;
A
#
# COMPACT_ATOMS: atom_id res chain seq x y z
N LEU A 1 -16.33 10.34 -1.05
CA LEU A 1 -14.89 10.03 -1.07
C LEU A 1 -14.51 9.17 -2.28
N VAL A 2 -15.09 7.97 -2.41
CA VAL A 2 -14.91 7.07 -3.58
C VAL A 2 -15.13 7.76 -4.93
N VAL A 3 -16.24 8.48 -5.11
CA VAL A 3 -16.56 9.15 -6.39
C VAL A 3 -15.45 10.14 -6.76
N ALA A 4 -15.01 10.97 -5.80
CA ALA A 4 -13.90 11.89 -6.00
C ALA A 4 -12.59 11.17 -6.39
N ALA A 5 -12.32 9.98 -5.83
CA ALA A 5 -11.15 9.19 -6.20
C ALA A 5 -11.28 8.60 -7.62
N LYS A 6 -12.46 8.09 -8.01
CA LYS A 6 -12.73 7.61 -9.38
C LYS A 6 -12.58 8.71 -10.43
N GLU A 7 -13.04 9.91 -10.10
CA GLU A 7 -12.92 11.10 -10.96
C GLU A 7 -11.55 11.79 -10.85
N ARG A 8 -10.57 11.19 -10.16
CA ARG A 8 -9.20 11.70 -10.02
C ARG A 8 -9.10 13.08 -9.35
N GLN A 9 -10.06 13.43 -8.52
CA GLN A 9 -10.09 14.69 -7.79
C GLN A 9 -9.29 14.58 -6.48
N TRP A 10 -7.96 14.40 -6.57
CA TRP A 10 -7.10 14.06 -5.42
C TRP A 10 -7.11 15.11 -4.30
N MET A 11 -7.19 16.39 -4.66
CA MET A 11 -7.34 17.46 -3.66
C MET A 11 -8.67 17.34 -2.91
N LEU A 12 -9.76 17.00 -3.61
CA LEU A 12 -11.06 16.77 -2.98
C LEU A 12 -11.02 15.50 -2.12
N VAL A 13 -10.35 14.43 -2.56
CA VAL A 13 -10.14 13.22 -1.76
C VAL A 13 -9.48 13.55 -0.42
N ARG A 14 -8.40 14.33 -0.43
CA ARG A 14 -7.69 14.76 0.79
C ARG A 14 -8.59 15.62 1.69
N ARG A 15 -9.31 16.59 1.13
CA ARG A 15 -10.25 17.44 1.88
C ARG A 15 -11.38 16.64 2.53
N LEU A 16 -11.92 15.65 1.82
CA LEU A 16 -12.97 14.77 2.35
C LEU A 16 -12.42 13.85 3.45
N ALA A 17 -11.20 13.34 3.31
CA ALA A 17 -10.53 12.58 4.36
C ALA A 17 -10.28 13.43 5.63
N ASP A 18 -9.91 14.70 5.46
CA ASP A 18 -9.76 15.65 6.58
C ASP A 18 -11.10 15.94 7.28
N ALA A 19 -12.21 15.92 6.52
CA ALA A 19 -13.57 16.06 7.04
C ALA A 19 -14.14 14.77 7.68
N ARG A 20 -13.28 13.79 8.01
CA ARG A 20 -13.67 12.48 8.60
C ARG A 20 -14.66 11.69 7.75
N ALA A 21 -14.59 11.81 6.43
CA ALA A 21 -15.33 10.91 5.54
C ALA A 21 -14.91 9.45 5.79
N ASN A 22 -15.85 8.51 5.65
CA ASN A 22 -15.53 7.08 5.75
C ASN A 22 -14.51 6.67 4.68
N LEU A 23 -13.31 6.27 5.12
CA LEU A 23 -12.19 5.87 4.26
C LEU A 23 -12.36 4.45 3.69
N GLU A 24 -13.15 3.62 4.37
CA GLU A 24 -13.40 2.22 4.03
C GLU A 24 -14.60 2.04 3.10
N ALA A 25 -15.09 3.14 2.54
CA ALA A 25 -16.12 3.11 1.51
C ALA A 25 -15.59 2.36 0.27
N LYS A 26 -16.31 1.30 -0.12
CA LYS A 26 -15.98 0.48 -1.29
C LYS A 26 -16.48 1.12 -2.57
N ALA A 27 -15.72 0.96 -3.64
CA ALA A 27 -15.96 1.65 -4.90
C ALA A 27 -16.94 0.95 -5.84
N THR A 28 -17.00 -0.38 -5.76
CA THR A 28 -17.77 -1.30 -6.61
C THR A 28 -18.09 -2.57 -5.82
N GLU A 29 -18.86 -3.48 -6.42
CA GLU A 29 -19.02 -4.85 -5.90
C GLU A 29 -17.66 -5.55 -5.73
N ASP A 30 -16.73 -5.25 -6.64
CA ASP A 30 -15.31 -5.53 -6.48
C ASP A 30 -14.71 -4.59 -5.42
N THR A 31 -14.60 -5.13 -4.21
CA THR A 31 -13.88 -4.77 -2.97
C THR A 31 -12.90 -3.58 -2.86
N LYS A 32 -12.60 -2.83 -3.92
CA LYS A 32 -11.65 -1.70 -3.93
C LYS A 32 -12.01 -0.60 -2.95
N THR A 33 -11.09 -0.30 -2.04
CA THR A 33 -11.19 0.84 -1.11
C THR A 33 -10.65 2.11 -1.77
N VAL A 34 -10.86 3.26 -1.12
CA VAL A 34 -10.25 4.51 -1.60
C VAL A 34 -8.72 4.42 -1.56
N LEU A 35 -8.15 3.72 -0.57
CA LEU A 35 -6.71 3.52 -0.47
C LEU A 35 -6.17 2.72 -1.67
N SER A 36 -6.85 1.65 -2.08
CA SER A 36 -6.41 0.86 -3.23
C SER A 36 -6.47 1.69 -4.52
N LEU A 37 -7.55 2.45 -4.75
CA LEU A 37 -7.69 3.31 -5.92
C LEU A 37 -6.59 4.36 -6.04
N VAL A 38 -6.25 5.06 -4.95
CA VAL A 38 -5.21 6.11 -5.00
C VAL A 38 -3.81 5.51 -5.16
N THR A 39 -3.58 4.31 -4.60
CA THR A 39 -2.31 3.59 -4.68
C THR A 39 -2.10 3.03 -6.09
N GLU A 40 -3.12 2.41 -6.69
CA GLU A 40 -3.13 1.94 -8.09
C GLU A 40 -2.94 3.10 -9.08
N ALA A 41 -3.45 4.29 -8.74
CA ALA A 41 -3.23 5.52 -9.52
C ALA A 41 -1.88 6.21 -9.24
N LEU A 42 -0.98 5.58 -8.49
CA LEU A 42 0.35 6.08 -8.10
C LEU A 42 0.31 7.45 -7.40
N GLN A 43 -0.79 7.76 -6.72
CA GLN A 43 -0.98 9.04 -6.02
C GLN A 43 -0.39 8.99 -4.61
N TRP A 44 0.94 8.88 -4.54
CA TRP A 44 1.67 8.61 -3.30
C TRP A 44 1.44 9.62 -2.19
N GLU A 45 1.36 10.91 -2.52
CA GLU A 45 1.01 11.95 -1.53
C GLU A 45 -0.38 11.71 -0.93
N THR A 46 -1.33 11.26 -1.75
CA THR A 46 -2.70 10.96 -1.30
C THR A 46 -2.73 9.64 -0.53
N THR A 47 -1.99 8.61 -0.94
CA THR A 47 -1.80 7.37 -0.18
C THR A 47 -1.28 7.65 1.23
N VAL A 48 -0.21 8.44 1.34
CA VAL A 48 0.36 8.87 2.63
C VAL A 48 -0.65 9.69 3.44
N HIS A 49 -1.40 10.59 2.80
CA HIS A 49 -2.42 11.40 3.47
C HIS A 49 -3.52 10.51 4.07
N LEU A 50 -4.03 9.54 3.32
CA LEU A 50 -5.05 8.58 3.79
C LEU A 50 -4.50 7.69 4.91
N ALA A 51 -3.26 7.22 4.79
CA ALA A 51 -2.60 6.44 5.84
C ALA A 51 -2.50 7.22 7.16
N LYS A 52 -2.18 8.52 7.10
CA LYS A 52 -2.16 9.41 8.26
C LYS A 52 -3.54 9.66 8.87
N ARG A 53 -4.62 9.45 8.10
CA ARG A 53 -6.02 9.56 8.54
C ARG A 53 -6.63 8.24 9.00
N GLY A 54 -5.83 7.17 9.04
CA GLY A 54 -6.26 5.88 9.59
C GLY A 54 -7.03 5.01 8.60
N ALA A 55 -6.80 5.17 7.29
CA ALA A 55 -7.26 4.18 6.32
C ALA A 55 -6.68 2.79 6.65
N ASP A 56 -7.46 1.73 6.42
CA ASP A 56 -6.95 0.36 6.55
C ASP A 56 -5.85 0.10 5.51
N LEU A 57 -4.61 -0.07 6.00
CA LEU A 57 -3.42 -0.25 5.16
C LEU A 57 -3.27 -1.66 4.60
N ASN A 58 -4.03 -2.63 5.15
CA ASN A 58 -3.98 -4.04 4.75
C ASN A 58 -5.10 -4.40 3.78
N SER A 59 -5.95 -3.42 3.42
CA SER A 59 -6.90 -3.55 2.34
C SER A 59 -6.20 -3.98 1.04
N ARG A 60 -6.71 -5.05 0.44
CA ARG A 60 -6.21 -5.62 -0.81
C ARG A 60 -6.90 -4.95 -2.00
N GLY A 61 -6.10 -4.43 -2.92
CA GLY A 61 -6.55 -3.93 -4.22
C GLY A 61 -6.44 -5.00 -5.31
N ASP A 62 -6.18 -4.56 -6.53
CA ASP A 62 -5.95 -5.44 -7.67
C ASP A 62 -4.78 -6.41 -7.45
N ALA A 63 -4.95 -7.65 -7.90
CA ALA A 63 -4.01 -8.76 -7.71
C ALA A 63 -3.61 -8.97 -6.24
N GLY A 64 -4.49 -8.60 -5.30
CA GLY A 64 -4.26 -8.80 -3.88
C GLY A 64 -3.26 -7.84 -3.27
N LYS A 65 -2.78 -6.84 -4.01
CA LYS A 65 -1.72 -5.96 -3.55
C LYS A 65 -2.22 -5.00 -2.48
N THR A 66 -1.48 -4.88 -1.38
CA THR A 66 -1.68 -3.82 -0.38
C THR A 66 -0.99 -2.52 -0.82
N ALA A 67 -1.29 -1.41 -0.12
CA ALA A 67 -0.60 -0.15 -0.39
C ALA A 67 0.92 -0.26 -0.21
N LEU A 68 1.37 -1.05 0.78
CA LEU A 68 2.79 -1.29 1.02
C LEU A 68 3.41 -2.08 -0.13
N PHE A 69 2.76 -3.15 -0.58
CA PHE A 69 3.26 -3.94 -1.72
C PHE A 69 3.45 -3.07 -2.97
N CYS A 70 2.46 -2.24 -3.31
CA CYS A 70 2.55 -1.34 -4.45
C CYS A 70 3.69 -0.31 -4.30
N ALA A 71 3.89 0.26 -3.10
CA ALA A 71 4.99 1.18 -2.85
C ALA A 71 6.36 0.50 -3.04
N VAL A 72 6.52 -0.73 -2.58
CA VAL A 72 7.72 -1.56 -2.80
C VAL A 72 7.91 -1.85 -4.29
N ASP A 73 6.85 -2.27 -4.98
CA ASP A 73 6.85 -2.52 -6.43
C ASP A 73 7.02 -1.23 -7.26
N CYS A 74 7.04 -0.05 -6.65
CA CYS A 74 7.38 1.20 -7.33
C CYS A 74 8.66 1.85 -6.79
N GLY A 75 9.36 1.21 -5.85
CA GLY A 75 10.57 1.75 -5.22
C GLY A 75 10.35 3.08 -4.50
N GLN A 76 9.18 3.25 -3.87
CA GLN A 76 8.81 4.49 -3.18
C GLN A 76 9.22 4.44 -1.71
N ASP A 77 10.50 4.63 -1.45
CA ASP A 77 11.13 4.49 -0.12
C ASP A 77 10.39 5.28 0.97
N ASP A 78 10.09 6.56 0.72
CA ASP A 78 9.39 7.42 1.70
C ASP A 78 7.98 6.92 2.01
N VAL A 79 7.28 6.38 1.01
CA VAL A 79 5.93 5.82 1.17
C VAL A 79 6.00 4.51 1.94
N VAL A 80 6.96 3.63 1.61
CA VAL A 80 7.23 2.39 2.34
C VAL A 80 7.46 2.69 3.82
N GLN A 81 8.36 3.62 4.13
CA GLN A 81 8.65 4.01 5.51
C GLN A 81 7.41 4.57 6.21
N CYS A 82 6.65 5.45 5.56
CA CYS A 82 5.44 6.00 6.15
C CYS A 82 4.39 4.92 6.44
N LEU A 83 4.18 3.96 5.53
CA LEU A 83 3.21 2.89 5.70
C LEU A 83 3.63 1.94 6.84
N LEU A 84 4.91 1.58 6.92
CA LEU A 84 5.45 0.74 8.01
C LEU A 84 5.35 1.44 9.37
N GLN A 85 5.68 2.73 9.45
CA GLN A 85 5.48 3.52 10.68
C GLN A 85 4.02 3.55 11.12
N ARG A 86 3.08 3.44 10.18
CA ARG A 86 1.64 3.36 10.41
C ARG A 86 1.13 1.92 10.60
N LYS A 87 2.05 0.95 10.80
CA LYS A 87 1.74 -0.46 11.08
C LYS A 87 1.03 -1.19 9.93
N ALA A 88 1.31 -0.81 8.67
CA ALA A 88 1.01 -1.70 7.54
C ALA A 88 1.72 -3.05 7.74
N ASP A 89 1.05 -4.15 7.38
CA ASP A 89 1.61 -5.48 7.49
C ASP A 89 2.76 -5.66 6.48
N PRO A 90 4.02 -5.82 6.94
CA PRO A 90 5.17 -5.98 6.07
C PRO A 90 5.21 -7.31 5.32
N ASN A 91 4.39 -8.28 5.73
CA ASN A 91 4.38 -9.64 5.19
C ASN A 91 3.16 -9.94 4.30
N ALA A 92 2.23 -8.98 4.13
CA ALA A 92 1.02 -9.19 3.34
C ALA A 92 1.36 -9.50 1.86
N PRO A 93 1.11 -10.73 1.37
CA PRO A 93 1.52 -11.14 0.03
C PRO A 93 0.53 -10.69 -1.03
N ASP A 94 0.96 -10.59 -2.29
CA ASP A 94 0.04 -10.46 -3.43
C ASP A 94 -0.71 -11.78 -3.71
N ASP A 95 -1.57 -11.84 -4.73
CA ASP A 95 -2.32 -13.05 -5.08
C ASP A 95 -1.43 -14.18 -5.65
N ASN A 96 -0.19 -13.90 -6.05
CA ASN A 96 0.80 -14.92 -6.42
C ASN A 96 1.55 -15.49 -5.21
N GLY A 97 1.25 -14.98 -4.02
CA GLY A 97 1.96 -15.31 -2.79
C GLY A 97 3.33 -14.64 -2.68
N ASP A 98 3.64 -13.64 -3.52
CA ASP A 98 4.90 -12.90 -3.38
C ASP A 98 4.79 -11.95 -2.19
N SER A 99 5.74 -11.99 -1.26
CA SER A 99 5.82 -11.03 -0.16
C SER A 99 6.40 -9.70 -0.63
N PRO A 100 6.17 -8.59 0.11
CA PRO A 100 6.85 -7.32 -0.16
C PRO A 100 8.38 -7.47 -0.16
N MET A 101 8.95 -8.28 0.76
CA MET A 101 10.39 -8.53 0.81
C MET A 101 10.90 -9.21 -0.46
N LEU A 102 10.22 -10.28 -0.92
CA LEU A 102 10.60 -10.98 -2.15
C LEU A 102 10.55 -10.04 -3.36
N ARG A 103 9.53 -9.17 -3.44
CA ARG A 103 9.43 -8.16 -4.51
C ARG A 103 10.60 -7.17 -4.45
N ALA A 104 10.98 -6.70 -3.26
CA ALA A 104 12.13 -5.81 -3.09
C ALA A 104 13.44 -6.48 -3.53
N CYS A 105 13.67 -7.75 -3.14
CA CYS A 105 14.82 -8.56 -3.56
C CYS A 105 14.92 -8.68 -5.08
N ASN A 106 13.84 -9.07 -5.75
CA ASN A 106 13.79 -9.22 -7.21
C ASN A 106 14.09 -7.92 -7.95
N ARG A 107 13.82 -6.78 -7.32
CA ARG A 107 14.06 -5.44 -7.86
C ARG A 107 15.37 -4.80 -7.38
N GLN A 108 16.14 -5.50 -6.55
CA GLN A 108 17.42 -5.03 -6.00
C GLN A 108 17.31 -3.70 -5.21
N LEU A 109 16.20 -3.52 -4.47
CA LEU A 109 15.92 -2.29 -3.72
C LEU A 109 16.49 -2.35 -2.29
N GLU A 110 17.80 -2.19 -2.12
CA GLU A 110 18.47 -2.38 -0.81
C GLU A 110 17.89 -1.53 0.33
N HIS A 111 17.58 -0.25 0.07
CA HIS A 111 17.00 0.66 1.06
C HIS A 111 15.57 0.23 1.48
N VAL A 112 14.78 -0.25 0.52
CA VAL A 112 13.44 -0.80 0.77
C VAL A 112 13.54 -2.10 1.56
N MET A 113 14.47 -3.00 1.20
CA MET A 113 14.69 -4.25 1.94
C MET A 113 15.03 -3.97 3.40
N ARG A 114 15.92 -3.00 3.67
CA ARG A 114 16.26 -2.59 5.03
C ARG A 114 15.04 -2.03 5.76
N SER A 115 14.27 -1.15 5.12
CA SER A 115 13.06 -0.58 5.70
C SER A 115 12.02 -1.67 6.04
N LEU A 116 11.82 -2.64 5.15
CA LEU A 116 10.93 -3.78 5.36
C LEU A 116 11.41 -4.66 6.52
N PHE A 117 12.71 -4.95 6.60
CA PHE A 117 13.31 -5.72 7.68
C PHE A 117 13.10 -5.04 9.04
N ASP A 118 13.41 -3.74 9.12
CA ASP A 118 13.17 -2.92 10.31
C ASP A 118 11.67 -2.83 10.67
N GLY A 119 10.81 -2.93 9.66
CA GLY A 119 9.36 -2.99 9.78
C GLY A 119 8.80 -4.34 10.23
N GLY A 120 9.63 -5.38 10.35
CA GLY A 120 9.22 -6.73 10.78
C GLY A 120 8.91 -7.70 9.64
N ALA A 121 9.38 -7.43 8.42
CA ALA A 121 9.27 -8.39 7.31
C ALA A 121 10.12 -9.65 7.58
N SER A 122 9.53 -10.82 7.34
CA SER A 122 10.23 -12.10 7.40
C SER A 122 11.06 -12.32 6.13
N ILE A 123 12.29 -12.80 6.31
CA ILE A 123 13.17 -13.19 5.19
C ILE A 123 12.84 -14.60 4.68
N ASP A 124 12.20 -15.44 5.51
CA ASP A 124 11.95 -16.85 5.18
C ASP A 124 11.09 -17.04 3.91
N ASP A 125 10.18 -16.10 3.63
CA ASP A 125 9.34 -16.18 2.44
C ASP A 125 10.11 -15.83 1.15
N ALA A 126 11.18 -15.02 1.26
CA ALA A 126 12.06 -14.74 0.13
C ALA A 126 12.98 -15.94 -0.19
N VAL A 127 13.38 -16.72 0.83
CA VAL A 127 14.33 -17.83 0.69
C VAL A 127 13.66 -19.11 0.18
N LYS A 128 12.42 -19.41 0.58
CA LYS A 128 11.71 -20.65 0.22
C LYS A 128 11.47 -20.89 -1.27
N ARG A 129 11.53 -19.87 -2.13
CA ARG A 129 11.39 -20.01 -3.60
C ARG A 129 12.71 -20.06 -4.36
N ALA A 130 13.84 -19.84 -3.68
CA ALA A 130 15.18 -19.90 -4.26
C ALA A 130 15.88 -21.26 -4.05
N SER A 131 15.30 -22.12 -3.19
CA SER A 131 15.71 -23.51 -2.90
C SER A 131 14.87 -24.51 -3.68
#